data_AF-A0AAV6B347-F1
#
_entry.id   AF-A0AAV6B347-F1
#
_cell.length_a   1.000
_cell.length_b   1.000
_cell.length_c   1.000
_cell.angle_alpha   90.00
_cell.angle_beta   90.00
_cell.angle_gamma   90.00
#
_symmetry.space_group_name_H-M   'P 1'
#
loop_
_entity.id
_entity.type
_entity.pdbx_description
1 polymer ?
#
loop_
_entity_poly.entity_id
_entity_poly.type
_entity_poly.pdbx_seq_one_letter_code
_entity_poly.pdbx_strand_id
1 'polypeptide(L)'
;MWRFIAKPLDRFAIRSACGSVLPSPDGQSHAEEAAAFLRQPHFFAPAVAPAPLKFTGKTTFEFPSAVRTASVADDLVRGRCEYAKGKWQERPSVILLHGWNASLQYQWQFPYWCELLANAGVNAFRFELPHHMSRT
;
A
#
# COMPACT_ATOMS: atom_id res chain seq x y z
N MET A 1 11.57 18.47 -18.59
CA MET A 1 11.38 19.37 -17.41
C MET A 1 11.26 18.60 -16.09
N TRP A 2 10.38 17.59 -15.99
CA TRP A 2 10.16 16.82 -14.75
C TRP A 2 11.38 16.07 -14.18
N ARG A 3 12.26 15.51 -15.04
CA ARG A 3 13.47 14.77 -14.61
C ARG A 3 14.49 15.61 -13.85
N PHE A 4 14.56 16.92 -14.11
CA PHE A 4 15.52 17.82 -13.44
C PHE A 4 15.07 18.21 -12.04
N ILE A 5 13.77 18.05 -11.73
CA ILE A 5 13.17 18.30 -10.41
C ILE A 5 13.00 16.99 -9.64
N ALA A 6 12.59 15.91 -10.31
CA ALA A 6 12.40 14.60 -9.68
C ALA A 6 13.71 14.02 -9.14
N LYS A 7 14.81 14.05 -9.92
CA LYS A 7 16.11 13.51 -9.46
C LYS A 7 16.61 14.11 -8.13
N PRO A 8 16.63 15.45 -7.95
CA PRO A 8 17.07 16.01 -6.67
C PRO A 8 16.09 15.70 -5.53
N LEU A 9 14.77 15.68 -5.78
CA LEU A 9 13.77 15.29 -4.78
C LEU A 9 13.91 13.81 -4.37
N ASP A 10 14.07 12.91 -5.33
CA ASP A 10 14.31 11.48 -5.07
C ASP A 10 15.59 11.30 -4.26
N ARG A 11 16.68 12.01 -4.62
CA ARG A 11 17.94 11.96 -3.85
C ARG A 11 17.77 12.47 -2.43
N PHE A 12 17.00 13.53 -2.24
CA PHE A 12 16.70 14.07 -0.91
C PHE A 12 15.88 13.07 -0.09
N ALA A 13 14.81 12.52 -0.67
CA ALA A 13 13.96 11.52 -0.02
C ALA A 13 14.75 10.26 0.34
N ILE A 14 15.57 9.73 -0.59
CA ILE A 14 16.44 8.58 -0.34
C ILE A 14 17.43 8.89 0.78
N ARG A 15 18.12 10.04 0.75
CA ARG A 15 19.06 10.42 1.81
C ARG A 15 18.38 10.58 3.16
N SER A 16 17.20 11.17 3.21
CA SER A 16 16.40 11.30 4.43
C SER A 16 15.98 9.94 4.97
N ALA A 17 15.53 9.03 4.10
CA ALA A 17 15.21 7.65 4.47
C ALA A 17 16.44 6.91 4.99
N CYS A 18 17.58 6.97 4.28
CA CYS A 18 18.84 6.38 4.73
C CYS A 18 19.35 6.96 6.05
N GLY A 19 19.11 8.25 6.32
CA GLY A 19 19.45 8.86 7.61
C GLY A 19 18.52 8.43 8.76
N SER A 20 17.31 7.98 8.45
CA SER A 20 16.35 7.44 9.43
C SER A 20 16.51 5.94 9.69
N VAL A 21 17.19 5.22 8.79
CA VAL A 21 17.64 3.85 9.03
C VAL A 21 18.93 3.94 9.81
N LEU A 22 18.84 3.83 11.13
CA LEU A 22 20.04 3.69 11.95
C LEU A 22 20.77 2.43 11.48
N PRO A 23 22.09 2.50 11.22
CA PRO A 23 22.86 1.27 11.02
C PRO A 23 22.64 0.40 12.25
N SER A 24 22.60 -0.93 12.05
CA SER A 24 22.61 -1.85 13.18
C SER A 24 23.76 -1.43 14.12
N PRO A 25 23.57 -1.43 15.45
CA PRO A 25 24.59 -0.95 16.40
C PRO A 25 25.97 -1.61 16.21
N ASP A 26 26.01 -2.77 15.58
CA ASP A 26 27.18 -3.59 15.25
C ASP A 26 27.57 -3.59 13.76
N GLY A 27 26.87 -2.82 12.91
CA GLY A 27 27.07 -2.78 11.47
C GLY A 27 26.68 -4.06 10.73
N GLN A 28 26.04 -5.03 11.40
CA GLN A 28 25.67 -6.30 10.80
C GLN A 28 24.40 -6.16 9.96
N SER A 29 24.39 -6.85 8.82
CA SER A 29 23.20 -6.98 7.98
C SER A 29 22.54 -8.32 8.28
N HIS A 30 21.22 -8.32 8.52
CA HIS A 30 20.42 -9.55 8.65
C HIS A 30 20.00 -10.11 7.28
N ALA A 31 20.76 -9.83 6.22
CA ALA A 31 20.38 -10.21 4.85
C ALA A 31 20.32 -11.74 4.66
N GLU A 32 21.29 -12.48 5.21
CA GLU A 32 21.29 -13.95 5.14
C GLU A 32 20.17 -14.56 5.97
N GLU A 33 19.92 -14.01 7.16
CA GLU A 33 18.81 -14.40 8.02
C GLU A 33 17.46 -14.17 7.31
N ALA A 34 17.25 -12.98 6.74
CA ALA A 34 16.07 -12.66 5.95
C ALA A 34 15.91 -13.60 4.75
N ALA A 35 16.99 -13.91 4.03
CA ALA A 35 16.97 -14.86 2.92
C ALA A 35 16.64 -16.30 3.39
N ALA A 36 17.10 -16.70 4.57
CA ALA A 36 16.74 -17.99 5.18
C ALA A 36 15.26 -18.01 5.58
N PHE A 37 14.74 -16.92 6.18
CA PHE A 37 13.32 -16.77 6.51
C PHE A 37 12.43 -16.88 5.27
N LEU A 38 12.76 -16.20 4.17
CA LEU A 38 12.00 -16.25 2.91
C LEU A 38 11.87 -17.66 2.32
N ARG A 39 12.80 -18.57 2.64
CA ARG A 39 12.77 -19.96 2.17
C ARG A 39 11.95 -20.88 3.07
N GLN A 40 11.52 -20.42 4.25
CA GLN A 40 10.73 -21.25 5.14
C GLN A 40 9.36 -21.54 4.49
N PRO A 41 8.89 -22.81 4.49
CA PRO A 41 7.63 -23.17 3.86
C PRO A 41 6.41 -22.50 4.50
N HIS A 42 6.57 -21.95 5.71
CA HIS A 42 5.54 -21.23 6.46
C HIS A 42 5.71 -19.71 6.44
N PHE A 43 6.68 -19.17 5.70
CA PHE A 43 6.93 -17.74 5.65
C PHE A 43 5.74 -16.98 5.04
N PHE A 44 5.22 -17.50 3.94
CA PHE A 44 4.01 -16.96 3.33
C PHE A 44 2.78 -17.57 4.00
N ALA A 45 1.80 -16.73 4.29
CA ALA A 45 0.50 -17.20 4.74
C ALA A 45 -0.13 -18.12 3.67
N PRO A 46 -0.89 -19.16 4.08
CA PRO A 46 -1.63 -19.97 3.14
C PRO A 46 -2.56 -19.10 2.29
N ALA A 47 -2.87 -19.57 1.08
CA ALA A 47 -3.86 -18.90 0.24
C ALA A 47 -5.18 -18.76 1.01
N VAL A 48 -5.72 -17.55 1.03
CA VAL A 48 -6.98 -17.24 1.70
C VAL A 48 -8.09 -17.12 0.67
N ALA A 49 -9.30 -17.57 1.03
CA ALA A 49 -10.46 -17.39 0.18
C ALA A 49 -10.72 -15.88 -0.04
N PRO A 50 -11.31 -15.49 -1.19
CA PRO A 50 -11.71 -14.12 -1.43
C PRO A 50 -12.62 -13.61 -0.30
N ALA A 51 -12.28 -12.45 0.25
CA ALA A 51 -13.10 -11.83 1.29
C ALA A 51 -14.42 -11.30 0.67
N PRO A 52 -15.54 -11.32 1.41
CA PRO A 52 -16.79 -10.73 0.97
C PRO A 52 -16.67 -9.20 0.96
N LEU A 53 -16.29 -8.65 -0.20
CA LEU A 53 -16.13 -7.21 -0.37
C LEU A 53 -17.49 -6.51 -0.44
N LYS A 54 -17.62 -5.44 0.34
CA LYS A 54 -18.80 -4.59 0.38
C LYS A 54 -18.41 -3.18 -0.04
N PHE A 55 -19.13 -2.64 -1.01
CA PHE A 55 -19.04 -1.22 -1.34
C PHE A 55 -19.93 -0.43 -0.38
N THR A 56 -19.32 0.47 0.39
CA THR A 56 -20.03 1.35 1.35
C THR A 56 -20.44 2.67 0.73
N GLY A 57 -20.02 2.91 -0.51
CA GLY A 57 -20.30 4.10 -1.30
C GLY A 57 -19.83 3.90 -2.74
N LYS A 58 -19.91 4.96 -3.55
CA LYS A 58 -19.55 4.90 -4.98
C LYS A 58 -18.09 4.52 -5.23
N THR A 59 -17.20 4.91 -4.32
CA THR A 59 -15.74 4.76 -4.44
C THR A 59 -15.09 4.23 -3.17
N THR A 60 -15.88 3.72 -2.21
CA THR A 60 -15.39 3.23 -0.92
C THR A 60 -15.79 1.78 -0.74
N PHE A 61 -14.87 0.97 -0.19
CA PHE A 61 -15.10 -0.44 0.05
C PHE A 61 -14.53 -0.89 1.40
N GLU A 62 -15.10 -1.96 1.93
CA GLU A 62 -14.64 -2.65 3.13
C GLU A 62 -14.75 -4.17 2.99
N PHE A 63 -13.88 -4.91 3.68
CA PHE A 63 -13.98 -6.36 3.81
C PHE A 63 -13.20 -6.86 5.04
N PRO A 64 -13.54 -8.04 5.59
CA PRO A 64 -12.82 -8.60 6.74
C PRO A 64 -11.39 -8.99 6.36
N SER A 65 -10.42 -8.57 7.17
CA SER A 65 -9.04 -9.04 7.05
C SER A 65 -8.97 -10.55 7.25
N ALA A 66 -8.14 -11.22 6.45
CA ALA A 66 -7.86 -12.64 6.64
C ALA A 66 -6.95 -12.90 7.86
N VAL A 67 -6.19 -11.88 8.28
CA VAL A 67 -5.37 -11.90 9.49
C VAL A 67 -6.11 -11.17 10.59
N ARG A 68 -6.34 -11.88 11.70
CA ARG A 68 -6.98 -11.34 12.91
C ARG A 68 -5.92 -10.86 13.89
N THR A 69 -6.16 -9.72 14.51
CA THR A 69 -5.23 -9.15 15.49
C THR A 69 -5.97 -8.81 16.80
N ALA A 70 -5.22 -8.38 17.82
CA ALA A 70 -5.84 -7.86 19.04
C ALA A 70 -6.64 -6.57 18.81
N SER A 71 -6.34 -5.84 17.73
CA SER A 71 -7.04 -4.61 17.34
C SER A 71 -8.21 -4.95 16.41
N VAL A 72 -9.43 -4.76 16.91
CA VAL A 72 -10.66 -4.95 16.12
C VAL A 72 -10.73 -3.95 14.94
N ALA A 73 -10.05 -2.81 15.06
CA ALA A 73 -9.96 -1.83 13.97
C ALA A 73 -9.14 -2.36 12.78
N ASP A 74 -8.13 -3.21 13.04
CA ASP A 74 -7.29 -3.84 12.02
C ASP A 74 -7.95 -5.06 11.38
N ASP A 75 -9.00 -5.59 12.00
CA ASP A 75 -9.75 -6.73 11.49
C ASP A 75 -10.65 -6.38 10.29
N LEU A 76 -10.88 -5.09 10.04
CA LEU A 76 -11.62 -4.61 8.88
C LEU A 76 -10.71 -3.83 7.93
N VAL A 77 -10.53 -4.36 6.73
CA VAL A 77 -9.82 -3.67 5.66
C VAL A 77 -10.75 -2.63 5.05
N ARG A 78 -10.24 -1.42 4.86
CA ARG A 78 -10.95 -0.32 4.22
C ARG A 78 -10.10 0.28 3.12
N GLY A 79 -10.76 0.80 2.10
CA GLY A 79 -10.09 1.43 0.99
C GLY A 79 -11.00 2.22 0.09
N ARG A 80 -10.39 2.80 -0.94
CA ARG A 80 -11.08 3.58 -1.97
C ARG A 80 -10.65 3.15 -3.36
N CYS A 81 -11.53 3.36 -4.34
CA CYS A 81 -11.26 3.03 -5.72
C CYS A 81 -11.66 4.14 -6.69
N GLU A 82 -10.91 4.22 -7.78
CA GLU A 82 -11.16 5.06 -8.94
C GLU A 82 -11.19 4.14 -10.17
N TYR A 83 -12.36 4.02 -10.79
CA TYR A 83 -12.55 3.14 -11.94
C TYR A 83 -12.12 3.81 -13.23
N ALA A 84 -11.52 3.02 -14.11
CA ALA A 84 -11.29 3.42 -15.49
C ALA A 84 -12.61 3.85 -16.16
N LYS A 85 -12.54 4.84 -17.06
CA LYS A 85 -13.72 5.26 -17.83
C LYS A 85 -14.19 4.15 -18.77
N GLY A 86 -15.52 4.05 -18.95
CA GLY A 86 -16.15 3.06 -19.82
C GLY A 86 -16.32 1.69 -19.12
N LYS A 87 -16.08 0.61 -19.85
CA LYS A 87 -16.21 -0.78 -19.36
C LYS A 87 -15.09 -1.15 -18.39
N TRP A 88 -15.10 -0.57 -17.20
CA TRP A 88 -14.04 -0.69 -16.20
C TRP A 88 -13.76 -2.15 -15.78
N GLN A 89 -14.74 -3.04 -15.87
CA GLN A 89 -14.60 -4.46 -15.56
C GLN A 89 -13.67 -5.21 -16.54
N GLU A 90 -13.51 -4.69 -17.76
CA GLU A 90 -12.61 -5.23 -18.79
C GLU A 90 -11.21 -4.58 -18.74
N ARG A 91 -10.96 -3.70 -17.76
CA ARG A 91 -9.72 -2.92 -17.64
C ARG A 91 -8.82 -3.48 -16.53
N PRO A 92 -7.49 -3.33 -16.66
CA PRO A 92 -6.57 -3.75 -15.61
C PRO A 92 -6.77 -2.94 -14.34
N SER A 93 -6.37 -3.52 -13.21
CA SER A 93 -6.43 -2.89 -11.89
C SER A 93 -5.05 -2.83 -11.26
N VAL A 94 -4.77 -1.75 -10.55
CA VAL A 94 -3.57 -1.59 -9.72
C VAL A 94 -3.95 -1.27 -8.28
N ILE A 95 -3.14 -1.75 -7.35
CA ILE A 95 -3.27 -1.50 -5.92
C ILE A 95 -2.14 -0.58 -5.48
N LEU A 96 -2.49 0.56 -4.89
CA LEU A 96 -1.57 1.52 -4.32
C LEU A 96 -1.52 1.32 -2.80
N LEU A 97 -0.31 1.02 -2.30
CA LEU A 97 -0.03 0.88 -0.88
C LEU A 97 0.86 2.04 -0.43
N HIS A 98 0.48 2.70 0.66
CA HIS A 98 1.27 3.78 1.25
C HIS A 98 2.35 3.21 2.19
N GLY A 99 3.40 3.98 2.45
CA GLY A 99 4.43 3.59 3.42
C GLY A 99 4.05 3.85 4.89
N TRP A 100 4.98 3.56 5.80
CA TRP A 100 4.89 3.94 7.21
C TRP A 100 4.78 5.46 7.36
N ASN A 101 3.88 5.93 8.24
CA ASN A 101 3.62 7.36 8.48
C ASN A 101 3.24 8.17 7.22
N ALA A 102 2.78 7.51 6.17
CA ALA A 102 2.48 8.14 4.88
C ALA A 102 1.02 8.64 4.80
N SER A 103 0.49 9.15 5.91
CA SER A 103 -0.90 9.56 6.02
C SER A 103 -1.29 10.63 4.99
N LEU A 104 -0.40 11.61 4.78
CA LEU A 104 -0.59 12.65 3.78
C LEU A 104 -0.56 12.11 2.35
N GLN A 105 0.24 11.07 2.08
CA GLN A 105 0.29 10.43 0.78
C GLN A 105 -1.06 9.77 0.46
N TYR A 106 -1.60 9.01 1.41
CA TYR A 106 -2.89 8.35 1.26
C TYR A 106 -4.04 9.35 1.06
N GLN A 107 -4.05 10.45 1.83
CA GLN A 107 -5.13 11.44 1.78
C GLN A 107 -5.08 12.37 0.56
N TRP A 108 -3.89 12.72 0.06
CA TRP A 108 -3.74 13.79 -0.93
C TRP A 108 -3.07 13.35 -2.24
N GLN A 109 -1.98 12.57 -2.18
CA GLN A 109 -1.24 12.18 -3.39
C GLN A 109 -1.92 11.04 -4.14
N PHE A 110 -2.38 10.02 -3.42
CA PHE A 110 -3.01 8.85 -4.03
C PHE A 110 -4.32 9.17 -4.76
N PRO A 111 -5.22 10.04 -4.27
CA PRO A 111 -6.38 10.45 -5.05
C PRO A 111 -6.02 10.99 -6.44
N TYR A 112 -5.01 11.87 -6.50
CA TYR A 112 -4.54 12.42 -7.78
C TYR A 112 -3.96 11.33 -8.70
N TRP A 113 -3.11 10.44 -8.19
CA TRP A 113 -2.55 9.35 -9.00
C TRP A 113 -3.60 8.33 -9.44
N CYS A 114 -4.53 7.99 -8.57
CA CYS A 114 -5.65 7.12 -8.91
C CYS A 114 -6.51 7.72 -10.02
N GLU A 115 -6.76 9.03 -10.00
CA GLU A 115 -7.48 9.72 -11.07
C GLU A 115 -6.71 9.70 -12.40
N LEU A 116 -5.38 9.92 -12.36
CA LEU A 116 -4.54 9.79 -13.56
C LEU A 116 -4.58 8.38 -14.15
N LEU A 117 -4.51 7.35 -13.30
CA LEU A 117 -4.61 5.95 -13.70
C LEU A 117 -5.97 5.62 -14.31
N ALA A 118 -7.05 6.05 -13.64
CA ALA A 118 -8.41 5.89 -14.14
C ALA A 118 -8.62 6.55 -15.51
N ASN A 119 -8.10 7.76 -15.69
CA ASN A 119 -8.13 8.47 -16.96
C ASN A 119 -7.27 7.78 -18.04
N ALA A 120 -6.19 7.09 -17.65
CA ALA A 120 -5.37 6.27 -18.53
C ALA A 120 -5.98 4.88 -18.83
N GLY A 121 -7.16 4.57 -18.30
CA GLY A 121 -7.86 3.29 -18.55
C GLY A 121 -7.48 2.16 -17.60
N VAL A 122 -6.95 2.49 -16.41
CA VAL A 122 -6.54 1.53 -15.37
C VAL A 122 -7.36 1.80 -14.10
N ASN A 123 -8.00 0.78 -13.55
CA ASN A 123 -8.66 0.92 -12.24
C ASN A 123 -7.59 1.07 -11.16
N ALA A 124 -7.80 1.98 -10.23
CA ALA A 124 -6.89 2.19 -9.11
C ALA A 124 -7.61 1.93 -7.79
N PHE A 125 -6.96 1.18 -6.91
CA PHE A 125 -7.44 0.88 -5.56
C PHE A 125 -6.39 1.32 -4.55
N ARG A 126 -6.79 2.00 -3.49
CA ARG A 126 -5.91 2.36 -2.37
C ARG A 126 -6.47 1.80 -1.06
N PHE A 127 -5.57 1.29 -0.22
CA PHE A 127 -5.91 0.63 1.03
C PHE A 127 -5.38 1.42 2.22
N GLU A 128 -6.14 1.45 3.31
CA GLU A 128 -5.63 1.85 4.62
C GLU A 128 -4.85 0.67 5.18
N LEU A 129 -3.54 0.82 5.39
CA LEU A 129 -2.74 -0.23 6.02
C LEU A 129 -3.09 -0.37 7.52
N PRO A 130 -2.78 -1.53 8.15
CA PRO A 130 -2.99 -1.71 9.58
C PRO A 130 -2.34 -0.60 10.41
N HIS A 131 -2.96 -0.20 11.52
CA HIS A 131 -2.51 0.89 12.41
C HIS A 131 -2.41 2.27 11.74
N HIS A 132 -3.14 2.50 10.66
CA HIS A 132 -3.20 3.80 9.99
C HIS A 132 -4.65 4.25 9.76
N MET A 133 -4.87 5.55 9.70
CA MET A 133 -6.17 6.16 9.38
C MET A 133 -7.27 5.69 10.32
N SER A 134 -8.29 4.98 9.80
CA SER A 134 -9.42 4.48 10.58
C SER A 134 -9.16 3.10 11.20
N ARG A 135 -7.93 2.59 11.05
CA ARG A 135 -7.47 1.26 11.54
C ARG A 135 -6.48 1.39 12.70
N THR A 136 -6.57 2.46 13.50
CA THR A 136 -5.76 2.68 14.72
C THR A 136 -6.55 2.37 15.97
#